data_AF-A0AAV2K449-F1
#
_entry.id   AF-A0AAV2K449-F1
#
_cell.length_a   1.000
_cell.length_b   1.000
_cell.length_c   1.000
_cell.angle_alpha   90.00
_cell.angle_beta   90.00
_cell.angle_gamma   90.00
#
_symmetry.space_group_name_H-M   'P 1'
#
loop_
_entity.id
_entity.type
_entity.pdbx_description
1 polymer ?
#
loop_
_entity_poly.entity_id
_entity_poly.type
_entity_poly.pdbx_seq_one_letter_code
_entity_poly.pdbx_strand_id
1 'polypeptide(L)'
;MYEAPVGGEPVSAEMVDLTEALVDMVIEDSQPFSIVEGTGFRKLVKALAPSCVLPTRQTLKAMVEKRYREAKDKAKVDILQVGLHESNQLLHLIQVFSSHV
;
A
#
# COMPACT_ATOMS: atom_id res chain seq x y z
N MET A 1 9.08 -23.89 0.69
CA MET A 1 10.17 -23.98 1.68
C MET A 1 10.91 -22.67 1.64
N TYR A 2 10.51 -21.69 2.46
CA TYR A 2 11.33 -20.51 2.69
C TYR A 2 12.20 -20.85 3.89
N GLU A 3 13.50 -21.01 3.67
CA GLU A 3 14.42 -21.18 4.79
C GLU A 3 14.46 -19.87 5.59
N ALA A 4 14.17 -19.98 6.88
CA ALA A 4 14.17 -18.86 7.81
C ALA A 4 15.62 -18.43 8.12
N PRO A 5 15.92 -17.13 8.21
CA PRO A 5 17.21 -16.69 8.69
C PRO A 5 17.32 -16.95 10.19
N VAL A 6 18.39 -17.66 10.56
CA VAL A 6 18.78 -17.97 11.93
C VAL A 6 19.25 -16.68 12.61
N GLY A 7 18.55 -16.26 13.67
CA GLY A 7 19.02 -15.29 14.65
C GLY A 7 18.60 -13.84 14.37
N GLY A 8 17.76 -13.29 15.26
CA GLY A 8 17.44 -11.86 15.33
C GLY A 8 16.12 -11.65 16.06
N GLU A 9 16.12 -10.78 17.05
CA GLU A 9 15.03 -10.44 17.97
C GLU A 9 13.65 -10.24 17.30
N PRO A 10 12.54 -10.40 18.05
CA PRO A 10 11.22 -10.04 17.54
C PRO A 10 11.25 -8.57 17.11
N VAL A 11 11.12 -8.33 15.80
CA VAL A 11 10.86 -7.00 15.26
C VAL A 11 9.56 -6.54 15.93
N SER A 12 9.66 -5.64 16.92
CA SER A 12 8.53 -5.23 17.72
C SER A 12 7.47 -4.58 16.84
N ALA A 13 6.19 -4.84 17.12
CA ALA A 13 5.05 -4.32 16.35
C ALA A 13 5.12 -2.78 16.14
N GLU A 14 5.67 -2.05 17.12
CA GLU A 14 5.89 -0.61 17.07
C GLU A 14 6.77 -0.15 15.88
N MET A 15 7.72 -0.97 15.44
CA MET A 15 8.60 -0.62 14.32
C MET A 15 7.90 -0.77 12.96
N VAL A 16 6.92 -1.67 12.88
CA VAL A 16 6.09 -1.88 11.69
C VAL A 16 5.18 -0.66 11.49
N ASP A 17 4.55 -0.19 12.56
CA ASP A 17 3.61 0.94 12.50
C ASP A 17 4.27 2.25 12.04
N LEU A 18 5.48 2.54 12.51
CA LEU A 18 6.19 3.77 12.12
C LEU A 18 6.68 3.74 10.67
N THR A 19 7.04 2.58 10.14
CA THR A 19 7.49 2.45 8.76
C THR A 19 6.32 2.64 7.79
N GLU A 20 5.14 2.08 8.10
CA GLU A 20 3.93 2.31 7.30
C GLU A 20 3.48 3.77 7.36
N ALA A 21 3.49 4.39 8.56
CA ALA A 21 3.18 5.82 8.70
C ALA A 21 4.14 6.72 7.90
N LEU A 22 5.42 6.35 7.81
CA LEU A 22 6.40 7.05 6.98
C LEU A 22 6.06 6.96 5.48
N VAL A 23 5.62 5.79 5.02
CA VAL A 23 5.18 5.59 3.62
C VAL A 23 3.96 6.43 3.33
N ASP A 24 2.98 6.43 4.23
CA ASP A 24 1.75 7.21 4.08
C ASP A 24 2.06 8.71 4.04
N MET A 25 2.88 9.23 4.96
CA MET A 25 3.35 10.62 4.94
C MET A 25 4.03 10.99 3.61
N VAL A 26 4.86 10.11 3.06
CA VAL A 26 5.53 10.37 1.77
C VAL A 26 4.54 10.48 0.61
N ILE A 27 3.50 9.64 0.63
CA ILE A 27 2.45 9.63 -0.41
C ILE A 27 1.54 10.85 -0.26
N GLU A 28 1.01 11.07 0.94
CA GLU A 28 0.01 12.11 1.24
C GLU A 28 0.60 13.51 1.11
N ASP A 29 1.78 13.73 1.69
CA ASP A 29 2.44 15.05 1.68
C ASP A 29 3.37 15.25 0.49
N SER A 30 3.42 14.28 -0.43
CA SER A 30 4.28 14.31 -1.63
C SER A 30 5.76 14.60 -1.31
N GLN A 31 6.24 14.05 -0.20
CA GLN A 31 7.62 14.28 0.25
C GLN A 31 8.62 13.60 -0.68
N PRO A 32 9.82 14.18 -0.89
CA PRO A 32 10.86 13.50 -1.64
C PRO A 32 11.35 12.26 -0.87
N PHE A 33 11.66 11.18 -1.59
CA PHE A 33 12.19 9.96 -0.95
C PHE A 33 13.50 10.20 -0.17
N SER A 34 14.23 11.28 -0.47
CA SER A 34 15.44 11.69 0.26
C SER A 34 15.15 12.21 1.68
N ILE A 35 13.89 12.35 2.09
CA ILE A 35 13.54 12.83 3.44
C ILE A 35 14.17 11.97 4.54
N VAL A 36 14.29 10.66 4.33
CA VAL A 36 14.93 9.70 5.26
C VAL A 36 16.44 9.90 5.40
N GLU A 37 17.05 10.71 4.54
CA GLU A 37 18.48 11.10 4.58
C GLU A 37 18.66 12.48 5.24
N GLY A 38 17.57 13.23 5.45
CA GLY A 38 17.58 14.55 6.06
C GLY A 38 18.01 14.53 7.53
N THR A 39 19.02 15.31 7.87
CA THR A 39 19.59 15.34 9.24
C THR A 39 18.57 15.78 10.29
N GLY A 40 17.75 16.79 9.99
CA GLY A 40 16.68 17.25 10.87
C GLY A 40 15.61 16.19 11.09
N PHE A 41 15.16 15.55 10.02
CA PHE A 41 14.16 14.47 10.09
C PHE A 41 14.67 13.27 10.90
N ARG A 42 15.91 12.82 10.66
CA ARG A 42 16.55 11.75 11.44
C ARG A 42 16.64 12.08 12.93
N LYS A 43 16.95 13.34 13.28
CA LYS A 43 16.97 13.80 14.68
C LYS A 43 15.58 13.76 15.30
N LEU A 44 14.56 14.21 14.57
CA LEU A 44 13.17 14.16 15.01
C LEU A 44 12.72 12.72 15.28
N VAL A 45 12.90 11.83 14.31
CA VAL A 45 12.51 10.41 14.44
C VAL A 45 13.25 9.76 15.60
N LYS A 46 14.55 10.01 15.76
CA LYS A 46 15.32 9.47 16.89
C LYS A 46 14.87 10.00 18.25
N ALA A 47 14.35 11.23 18.31
CA ALA A 47 13.80 11.80 19.54
C ALA A 47 12.44 11.19 19.89
N LEU A 48 11.61 10.86 18.89
CA LEU A 48 10.27 10.29 19.07
C LEU A 48 10.30 8.76 19.26
N ALA A 49 11.15 8.07 18.51
CA ALA A 49 11.28 6.61 18.47
C ALA A 49 12.77 6.20 18.35
N PRO A 50 13.53 6.17 19.45
CA PRO A 50 14.98 5.96 19.43
C PRO A 50 15.44 4.60 18.85
N SER A 51 14.59 3.58 18.94
CA SER A 51 14.83 2.23 18.40
C SER A 51 14.48 2.08 16.92
N CYS A 52 13.82 3.08 16.31
CA CYS A 52 13.42 3.00 14.91
C CYS A 52 14.64 3.12 13.99
N VAL A 53 14.77 2.13 13.10
CA VAL A 53 15.71 2.18 11.99
C VAL A 53 14.96 2.68 10.76
N LEU A 54 15.27 3.90 10.34
CA LEU A 54 14.68 4.46 9.12
C LEU A 54 15.07 3.64 7.89
N PRO A 55 14.13 3.40 6.95
CA PRO A 55 14.44 2.73 5.71
C PRO A 55 15.41 3.56 4.86
N THR A 56 16.12 2.88 3.95
CA THR A 56 16.88 3.59 2.93
C THR A 56 15.94 4.26 1.92
N ARG A 57 16.43 5.27 1.19
CA ARG A 57 15.68 5.90 0.10
C ARG A 57 15.17 4.89 -0.94
N GLN A 58 15.98 3.87 -1.24
CA GLN A 58 15.62 2.80 -2.19
C GLN A 58 14.51 1.91 -1.64
N THR A 59 14.61 1.53 -0.36
CA THR A 59 13.58 0.76 0.33
C THR A 59 12.26 1.54 0.36
N LEU A 60 12.30 2.81 0.75
CA LEU A 60 11.12 3.68 0.79
C LEU A 60 10.46 3.80 -0.58
N LYS A 61 11.26 4.01 -1.64
CA LYS A 61 10.75 4.02 -3.02
C LYS A 61 10.05 2.70 -3.38
N ALA A 62 10.65 1.55 -3.06
CA ALA A 62 10.06 0.24 -3.35
C ALA A 62 8.73 0.01 -2.60
N MET A 63 8.60 0.51 -1.37
CA MET A 63 7.36 0.46 -0.60
C MET A 63 6.26 1.31 -1.22
N VAL A 64 6.58 2.54 -1.65
CA VAL A 64 5.62 3.42 -2.34
C VAL A 64 5.19 2.82 -3.69
N GLU A 65 6.13 2.26 -4.46
CA GLU A 65 5.81 1.56 -5.70
C GLU A 65 4.91 0.34 -5.48
N LYS A 66 5.07 -0.38 -4.37
CA LYS A 66 4.18 -1.48 -3.98
C LYS A 66 2.76 -0.97 -3.73
N ARG A 67 2.59 0.07 -2.89
CA ARG A 67 1.28 0.69 -2.63
C ARG A 67 0.62 1.18 -3.92
N TYR A 68 1.39 1.78 -4.83
CA TYR A 68 0.89 2.18 -6.15
C TYR A 68 0.37 1.00 -6.98
N ARG A 69 1.11 -0.10 -7.05
CA ARG A 69 0.67 -1.31 -7.78
C ARG A 69 -0.63 -1.86 -7.20
N GLU A 70 -0.70 -1.97 -5.88
CA GLU A 70 -1.89 -2.45 -5.16
C GLU A 70 -3.10 -1.56 -5.45
N ALA A 71 -2.95 -0.24 -5.34
CA ALA A 71 -4.02 0.71 -5.64
C ALA A 71 -4.46 0.65 -7.11
N LYS A 72 -3.49 0.53 -8.04
CA LYS A 72 -3.76 0.40 -9.47
C LYS A 72 -4.52 -0.87 -9.80
N ASP A 73 -4.13 -2.00 -9.21
CA ASP A 73 -4.79 -3.28 -9.47
C ASP A 73 -6.18 -3.32 -8.84
N LYS A 74 -6.36 -2.76 -7.64
CA LYS A 74 -7.69 -2.54 -7.05
C LYS A 74 -8.58 -1.70 -7.97
N ALA A 75 -8.08 -0.56 -8.47
CA ALA A 75 -8.85 0.29 -9.37
C ALA A 75 -9.28 -0.43 -10.65
N LYS A 76 -8.42 -1.27 -11.24
CA LYS A 76 -8.80 -2.09 -12.40
C LYS A 76 -9.91 -3.09 -12.06
N VAL A 77 -9.81 -3.77 -10.92
CA VAL A 77 -10.84 -4.72 -10.47
C VAL A 77 -12.17 -4.01 -10.29
N ASP A 78 -12.17 -2.85 -9.63
CA ASP A 78 -13.37 -2.04 -9.39
C ASP A 78 -14.03 -1.63 -10.73
N ILE A 79 -13.23 -1.20 -11.72
CA ILE A 79 -13.73 -0.85 -13.07
C ILE A 79 -14.36 -2.07 -13.77
N LEU A 80 -13.71 -3.24 -13.71
CA LEU A 80 -14.23 -4.47 -14.35
C LEU A 80 -15.52 -4.96 -13.70
N GLN A 81 -15.64 -4.86 -12.37
CA GLN A 81 -16.85 -5.24 -11.64
C GLN A 81 -18.04 -4.38 -12.03
N VAL A 82 -17.84 -3.06 -12.19
CA VAL A 82 -18.89 -2.15 -12.66
C VAL A 82 -19.38 -2.56 -14.05
N GLY A 83 -18.48 -2.81 -14.99
CA GLY A 83 -18.87 -3.23 -16.35
C GLY A 83 -19.56 -4.59 -16.41
N LEU A 84 -19.16 -5.54 -15.57
CA LEU A 84 -19.81 -6.86 -15.47
C LEU A 84 -21.23 -6.74 -14.90
N HIS A 85 -21.40 -5.89 -13.88
CA HIS A 85 -22.71 -5.64 -13.28
C HIS A 85 -23.69 -5.04 -14.29
N GLU A 86 -23.28 -4.04 -15.08
CA GLU A 86 -24.11 -3.46 -16.14
C GLU A 86 -24.52 -4.50 -17.20
N SER A 87 -23.57 -5.34 -17.63
CA SER A 87 -23.84 -6.41 -18.61
C SER A 87 -24.86 -7.42 -18.09
N ASN A 88 -24.75 -7.82 -16.82
CA ASN A 88 -25.67 -8.76 -16.18
C ASN A 88 -27.09 -8.19 -16.03
N GLN A 89 -27.22 -6.88 -15.77
CA GLN A 89 -28.53 -6.22 -15.70
C GLN A 89 -29.27 -6.27 -17.04
N LEU A 90 -28.56 -6.04 -18.16
CA LEU A 90 -29.14 -6.11 -19.50
C LEU A 90 -29.59 -7.53 -19.87
N LEU A 91 -28.79 -8.54 -19.52
CA LEU A 91 -29.16 -9.94 -19.76
C LEU A 91 -30.45 -10.32 -19.01
N HIS A 92 -30.55 -9.94 -17.73
CA HIS A 92 -31.76 -10.21 -16.94
C HIS A 92 -33.00 -9.55 -17.56
N LEU A 93 -32.88 -8.31 -18.05
CA LEU A 93 -33.98 -7.60 -18.71
C LEU A 93 -34.47 -8.34 -19.97
N ILE A 94 -33.55 -8.81 -20.83
CA ILE A 94 -33.89 -9.58 -22.04
C ILE A 94 -34.62 -10.89 -21.69
N GLN A 95 -34.17 -11.59 -20.64
CA GLN A 95 -34.79 -12.84 -20.19
C GLN A 95 -36.21 -12.62 -19.65
N VAL A 96 -36.42 -11.54 -18.89
CA VAL A 96 -37.75 -11.15 -18.41
C VAL A 96 -38.70 -10.90 -19.57
N PHE A 97 -38.26 -10.15 -20.60
CA PHE A 97 -39.09 -9.87 -21.76
C PHE A 97 -39.38 -11.12 -22.61
N SER A 98 -38.40 -12.02 -22.76
CA SER A 98 -38.57 -13.27 -23.51
C SER A 98 -39.54 -14.24 -22.85
N SER A 99 -39.80 -14.10 -21.55
CA SER A 99 -40.68 -14.99 -20.78
C SER A 99 -42.17 -14.57 -20.82
N HIS A 100 -42.48 -13.39 -21.39
CA HIS A 100 -43.82 -12.81 -21.42
C HIS A 100 -44.41 -12.67 -22.83
N VAL A 101 -43.76 -13.27 -23.84
CA VAL A 101 -44.23 -13.40 -25.23
C VAL A 101 -44.40 -14.88 -25.53
#